data_AF-A0A4R5VHG3-F1
#
_entry.id   AF-A0A4R5VHG3-F1
#
_cell.length_a   1.000
_cell.length_b   1.000
_cell.length_c   1.000
_cell.angle_alpha   90.00
_cell.angle_beta   90.00
_cell.angle_gamma   90.00
#
_symmetry.space_group_name_H-M   'P 1'
#
loop_
_entity.id
_entity.type
_entity.pdbx_description
1 polymer ?
#
loop_
_entity_poly.entity_id
_entity_poly.type
_entity_poly.pdbx_seq_one_letter_code
_entity_poly.pdbx_strand_id
1 'polypeptide(L)'
;MGQPQEKAVSLETAGKRERKINIFVLLFIILAIATLLTYVLPAGEYVRIEANGRTTVDPHSFKWLKSAPVGLFDMIKAVPTGMVEAGNIIFFLLIIGGFFGVLRATGTVDVLIATLARKLARREKLLIPIVMLV
;
A
#
# COMPACT_ATOMS: atom_id res chain seq x y z
N MET A 1 14.52 61.22 -25.79
CA MET A 1 13.83 60.82 -24.55
C MET A 1 12.81 59.76 -24.94
N GLY A 2 13.15 58.47 -25.00
CA GLY A 2 13.89 57.72 -24.00
C GLY A 2 12.91 57.17 -22.97
N GLN A 3 12.02 56.28 -23.38
CA GLN A 3 11.43 55.32 -22.45
C GLN A 3 11.81 53.91 -22.93
N PRO A 4 12.37 53.07 -22.04
CA PRO A 4 13.04 51.85 -22.45
C PRO A 4 12.03 50.77 -22.79
N GLN A 5 12.36 50.01 -23.82
CA GLN A 5 11.75 48.74 -24.17
C GLN A 5 11.69 47.82 -22.94
N GLU A 6 10.50 47.63 -22.39
CA GLU A 6 10.19 46.52 -21.50
C GLU A 6 10.19 45.24 -22.35
N LYS A 7 11.39 44.78 -22.72
CA LYS A 7 11.57 43.47 -23.33
C LYS A 7 11.19 42.43 -22.29
N ALA A 8 10.08 41.77 -22.56
CA ALA A 8 9.78 40.44 -22.06
C ALA A 8 11.06 39.59 -22.13
N VAL A 9 11.65 39.31 -20.96
CA VAL A 9 12.44 38.10 -20.78
C VAL A 9 11.49 37.16 -20.04
N SER A 10 10.67 36.50 -20.85
CA SER A 10 9.97 35.30 -20.50
C SER A 10 11.00 34.29 -20.01
N LEU A 11 11.18 34.23 -18.69
CA LEU A 11 11.71 33.04 -18.04
C LEU A 11 10.61 31.99 -18.13
N GLU A 12 10.49 31.35 -19.30
CA GLU A 12 9.96 29.99 -19.35
C GLU A 12 10.90 29.16 -18.47
N THR A 13 10.53 29.06 -17.19
CA THR A 13 11.09 28.04 -16.32
C THR A 13 10.60 26.74 -16.91
N ALA A 14 11.47 26.04 -17.63
CA ALA A 14 11.22 24.70 -18.14
C ALA A 14 10.75 23.85 -16.97
N GLY A 15 9.43 23.72 -16.85
CA GLY A 15 8.80 23.00 -15.76
C GLY A 15 9.37 21.60 -15.75
N LYS A 16 10.06 21.24 -14.67
CA LYS A 16 10.51 19.88 -14.44
C LYS A 16 9.24 19.03 -14.48
N ARG A 17 9.04 18.29 -15.57
CA ARG A 17 7.94 17.32 -15.69
C ARG A 17 8.01 16.46 -14.43
N GLU A 18 7.08 16.64 -13.50
CA GLU A 18 6.91 15.70 -12.41
C GLU A 18 6.66 14.35 -13.07
N ARG A 19 7.68 13.49 -13.08
CA ARG A 19 7.52 12.13 -13.55
C ARG A 19 6.63 11.45 -12.53
N LYS A 20 5.32 11.50 -12.77
CA LYS A 20 4.34 10.70 -12.05
C LYS A 20 4.62 9.25 -12.45
N ILE A 21 5.48 8.59 -11.67
CA ILE A 21 5.73 7.17 -11.81
C ILE A 21 4.41 6.49 -11.45
N ASN A 22 3.89 5.70 -12.39
CA ASN A 22 2.70 4.90 -12.13
C ASN A 22 3.03 3.87 -11.03
N ILE A 23 2.13 3.67 -10.07
CA ILE A 23 2.33 2.71 -8.97
C ILE A 23 2.67 1.31 -9.48
N PHE A 24 2.10 0.87 -10.60
CA PHE A 24 2.42 -0.42 -11.21
C PHE A 24 3.88 -0.49 -11.68
N VAL A 25 4.41 0.61 -12.22
CA VAL A 25 5.82 0.72 -12.62
C VAL A 25 6.72 0.71 -11.40
N LEU A 26 6.33 1.42 -10.33
CA LEU A 26 7.07 1.40 -9.07
C LEU A 26 7.14 -0.01 -8.48
N LEU A 27 6.01 -0.72 -8.40
CA LEU A 27 5.95 -2.09 -7.89
C LEU A 27 6.81 -3.04 -8.75
N PHE A 28 6.79 -2.88 -10.08
CA PHE A 28 7.62 -3.69 -10.97
C PHE A 28 9.12 -3.46 -10.74
N ILE A 29 9.55 -2.21 -10.52
CA ILE A 29 10.95 -1.89 -10.21
C ILE A 29 11.37 -2.53 -8.89
N ILE A 30 10.53 -2.43 -7.85
CA ILE A 30 10.79 -3.05 -6.55
C ILE A 30 10.91 -4.58 -6.71
N LEU A 31 10.01 -5.20 -7.48
CA LEU A 31 10.05 -6.63 -7.76
C LEU A 31 11.35 -7.04 -8.47
N ALA A 32 11.75 -6.30 -9.51
CA ALA A 32 12.99 -6.56 -10.24
C ALA A 32 14.24 -6.44 -9.36
N ILE A 33 14.29 -5.43 -8.48
CA ILE A 33 15.39 -5.24 -7.52
C ILE A 33 15.40 -6.40 -6.51
N ALA A 34 14.24 -6.78 -5.96
CA ALA A 34 14.13 -7.89 -5.02
C ALA A 34 14.61 -9.21 -5.66
N THR A 35 14.21 -9.48 -6.90
CA THR A 35 14.69 -10.64 -7.67
C THR A 35 16.20 -10.60 -7.86
N LEU A 36 16.79 -9.46 -8.25
CA LEU A 36 18.23 -9.35 -8.40
C LEU A 36 18.97 -9.61 -7.09
N LEU A 37 18.45 -9.13 -5.97
CA LEU A 37 19.01 -9.35 -4.64
C LEU A 37 19.03 -10.85 -4.26
N THR A 38 18.10 -11.67 -4.77
CA THR A 38 18.10 -13.13 -4.51
C THR A 38 19.32 -13.86 -5.10
N TYR A 39 20.04 -13.25 -6.04
CA TYR A 39 21.29 -13.80 -6.58
C TYR A 39 22.50 -13.57 -5.66
N VAL A 40 22.46 -12.50 -4.87
CA VAL A 40 23.56 -12.11 -3.96
C VAL A 40 23.35 -12.71 -2.57
N LEU A 41 22.10 -12.80 -2.12
CA LEU A 41 21.76 -13.22 -0.76
C LEU A 41 21.21 -14.67 -0.73
N PRO A 42 21.97 -15.65 -0.20
CA PRO A 42 21.47 -17.00 0.03
C PRO A 42 20.46 -17.02 1.18
N ALA A 43 19.49 -17.94 1.09
CA ALA A 43 18.56 -18.19 2.18
C ALA A 43 19.24 -18.96 3.31
N GLY A 44 18.91 -18.64 4.56
CA GLY A 44 19.35 -19.37 5.75
C GLY A 44 18.16 -19.75 6.62
N GLU A 45 18.24 -20.90 7.28
CA GLU A 45 17.19 -21.40 8.17
C GLU A 45 17.78 -21.84 9.51
N TYR A 46 17.01 -21.65 10.58
CA TYR A 46 17.27 -22.25 11.88
C TYR A 46 16.28 -23.38 12.12
N VAL A 47 16.77 -24.50 12.63
CA VAL A 47 15.94 -25.65 12.98
C VAL A 47 15.08 -25.28 14.20
N ARG A 48 13.78 -25.54 14.09
CA ARG A 48 12.84 -25.44 15.22
C ARG A 48 12.82 -26.77 15.95
N ILE A 49 13.11 -26.75 17.24
CA ILE A 49 13.03 -27.91 18.13
C ILE A 49 11.92 -27.69 19.16
N GLU A 50 11.23 -28.76 19.54
CA GLU A 50 10.28 -28.69 20.65
C GLU A 50 11.05 -28.76 21.98
N ALA A 51 11.10 -27.63 22.67
CA ALA A 51 11.64 -27.54 24.02
C ALA A 51 10.51 -27.14 24.96
N ASN A 52 10.24 -27.98 25.97
CA ASN A 52 9.24 -27.70 27.01
C ASN A 52 7.82 -27.38 26.47
N GLY A 53 7.36 -28.13 25.45
CA GLY A 53 6.01 -27.97 24.87
C GLY A 53 5.83 -26.71 24.02
N ARG A 54 6.92 -26.03 23.64
CA ARG A 54 6.91 -24.89 22.72
C ARG A 54 7.93 -25.10 21.61
N THR A 55 7.53 -24.83 20.37
CA THR A 55 8.44 -24.77 19.23
C THR A 55 9.39 -23.60 19.41
N THR A 56 10.64 -23.88 19.78
CA THR A 56 11.68 -22.88 19.97
C THR A 56 12.73 -23.03 18.88
N VAL A 57 13.27 -21.90 18.42
CA VAL A 57 14.36 -21.89 17.43
C VAL A 57 15.67 -22.25 18.14
N ASP A 58 16.40 -23.25 17.66
CA ASP A 58 17.74 -23.57 18.18
C ASP A 58 18.77 -22.56 17.64
N PRO A 59 19.36 -21.70 18.49
CA PRO A 59 20.29 -20.65 18.06
C PRO A 59 21.59 -21.18 17.42
N HIS A 60 21.97 -22.43 17.68
CA HIS A 60 23.20 -23.03 17.15
C HIS A 60 22.97 -23.81 15.84
N SER A 61 21.72 -23.95 15.40
CA SER A 61 21.33 -24.81 14.29
C SER A 61 21.32 -24.12 12.91
N PHE A 62 21.87 -22.90 12.80
CA PHE A 62 21.84 -22.13 11.57
C PHE A 62 22.48 -22.89 10.40
N LYS A 63 21.73 -23.06 9.31
CA LYS A 63 22.21 -23.69 8.09
C LYS A 63 21.82 -22.84 6.88
N TRP A 64 22.80 -22.62 6.01
CA TRP A 64 22.54 -22.05 4.68
C TRP A 64 21.81 -23.07 3.82
N LEU A 65 20.69 -22.67 3.23
CA LEU A 65 19.96 -23.47 2.26
C LEU A 65 20.63 -23.40 0.89
N LYS A 66 20.35 -24.38 0.04
CA LYS A 66 20.78 -24.34 -1.36
C LYS A 66 20.17 -23.11 -2.03
N SER A 67 21.02 -22.21 -2.52
CA SER A 67 20.56 -21.01 -3.24
C SER A 67 19.67 -21.41 -4.43
N ALA A 68 18.42 -20.99 -4.37
CA ALA A 68 17.46 -21.08 -5.46
C ALA A 68 17.12 -19.64 -5.89
N PRO A 69 17.97 -19.01 -6.72
CA PRO A 69 17.73 -17.64 -7.16
C PRO A 69 16.44 -17.58 -7.96
N VAL A 70 15.68 -16.50 -7.79
CA VAL A 70 14.39 -16.33 -8.45
C VAL A 70 14.64 -16.04 -9.93
N GLY A 71 14.20 -16.95 -10.82
CA GLY A 71 14.31 -16.76 -12.26
C GLY A 71 13.33 -15.72 -12.81
N LEU A 72 13.54 -15.27 -14.05
CA LEU A 72 12.65 -14.30 -14.70
C LEU A 72 11.18 -14.76 -14.76
N PHE A 73 10.96 -16.04 -15.03
CA PHE A 73 9.61 -16.60 -15.08
C PHE A 73 8.95 -16.67 -13.68
N ASP A 74 9.73 -16.97 -12.64
CA ASP A 74 9.25 -16.98 -11.26
C ASP A 74 8.96 -15.56 -10.75
N MET A 75 9.74 -14.56 -11.16
CA MET A 75 9.45 -13.15 -10.91
C MET A 75 8.11 -12.73 -11.51
N ILE A 76 7.82 -13.10 -12.76
CA ILE A 76 6.52 -12.77 -13.39
C ILE A 76 5.39 -13.51 -12.68
N LYS A 77 5.59 -14.78 -12.28
CA LYS A 77 4.60 -15.55 -11.50
C LYS A 77 4.38 -15.02 -10.09
N ALA A 78 5.33 -14.30 -9.50
CA ALA A 78 5.18 -13.74 -8.16
C ALA A 78 3.99 -12.78 -8.06
N VAL A 79 3.64 -12.08 -9.14
CA VAL A 79 2.47 -11.18 -9.17
C VAL A 79 1.15 -11.94 -9.01
N PRO A 80 0.77 -12.91 -9.88
CA PRO A 80 -0.45 -13.67 -9.70
C PRO A 80 -0.42 -14.53 -8.43
N THR A 81 0.72 -15.09 -8.02
CA THR A 81 0.84 -15.81 -6.73
C THR A 81 0.52 -14.89 -5.55
N GLY A 82 1.08 -13.67 -5.53
CA GLY A 82 0.78 -12.69 -4.50
C GLY A 82 -0.68 -12.25 -4.50
N MET A 83 -1.34 -12.20 -5.67
CA MET A 83 -2.78 -11.94 -5.75
C MET A 83 -3.62 -13.07 -5.11
N VAL A 84 -3.21 -14.34 -5.28
CA VAL A 84 -3.89 -15.48 -4.65
C VAL A 84 -3.71 -15.44 -3.13
N GLU A 85 -2.50 -15.17 -2.65
CA GLU A 85 -2.22 -15.01 -1.21
C GLU A 85 -2.99 -13.83 -0.59
N ALA A 86 -3.10 -12.72 -1.32
CA ALA A 86 -3.89 -11.57 -0.93
C ALA A 86 -5.40 -11.75 -1.15
N GLY A 87 -5.84 -12.91 -1.65
CA GLY A 87 -7.23 -13.17 -2.05
C GLY A 87 -8.24 -12.82 -0.97
N ASN A 88 -7.98 -13.20 0.29
CA ASN A 88 -8.86 -12.87 1.42
C ASN A 88 -9.09 -11.36 1.57
N ILE A 89 -8.04 -10.54 1.39
CA ILE A 89 -8.14 -9.08 1.48
C ILE A 89 -8.90 -8.53 0.28
N ILE A 90 -8.63 -9.03 -0.93
CA ILE A 90 -9.32 -8.59 -2.15
C ILE A 90 -10.83 -8.86 -2.05
N PHE A 91 -11.23 -10.06 -1.64
CA PHE A 91 -12.64 -10.41 -1.43
C PHE A 91 -13.28 -9.54 -0.34
N PHE A 92 -12.58 -9.31 0.77
CA PHE A 92 -13.06 -8.45 1.83
C PHE A 92 -13.31 -7.01 1.36
N LEU A 93 -12.35 -6.41 0.63
CA LEU A 93 -12.48 -5.08 0.06
C LEU A 93 -13.63 -5.01 -0.97
N LEU A 94 -13.83 -6.06 -1.75
CA LEU A 94 -14.93 -6.14 -2.71
C LEU A 94 -16.29 -6.17 -1.99
N ILE A 95 -16.44 -6.99 -0.95
CA ILE A 95 -17.67 -7.04 -0.14
C ILE A 95 -17.93 -5.69 0.52
N ILE A 96 -16.90 -5.07 1.11
CA ILE A 96 -17.01 -3.72 1.69
C ILE A 96 -17.44 -2.71 0.64
N GLY A 97 -16.80 -2.71 -0.53
CA GLY A 97 -17.15 -1.81 -1.63
C GLY A 97 -18.60 -1.99 -2.08
N GLY A 98 -19.07 -3.23 -2.19
CA GLY A 98 -20.47 -3.55 -2.50
C GLY A 98 -21.44 -3.08 -1.41
N PHE A 99 -21.13 -3.33 -0.15
CA PHE A 99 -21.91 -2.86 0.99
C PHE A 99 -22.01 -1.33 1.04
N PHE A 100 -20.89 -0.61 0.88
CA PHE A 100 -20.89 0.85 0.80
C PHE A 100 -21.65 1.35 -0.43
N GLY A 101 -21.60 0.62 -1.55
CA GLY A 101 -22.41 0.90 -2.73
C GLY A 101 -23.91 0.88 -2.42
N VAL A 102 -24.38 -0.15 -1.71
CA VAL A 102 -25.79 -0.26 -1.28
C VAL A 102 -26.14 0.87 -0.31
N LEU A 103 -25.31 1.11 0.72
CA LEU A 103 -25.55 2.18 1.70
C LEU A 103 -25.65 3.58 1.06
N ARG A 104 -24.85 3.81 0.00
CA ARG A 104 -24.88 5.07 -0.74
C ARG A 104 -26.09 5.16 -1.66
N ALA A 105 -26.48 4.06 -2.30
CA ALA A 105 -27.68 3.99 -3.13
C ALA A 105 -28.96 4.21 -2.32
N THR A 106 -29.01 3.74 -1.06
CA THR A 106 -30.14 3.96 -0.15
C THR A 106 -30.11 5.32 0.55
N GLY A 107 -29.06 6.14 0.35
CA GLY A 107 -28.87 7.42 1.04
C GLY A 107 -28.65 7.28 2.56
N THR A 108 -28.38 6.07 3.05
CA THR A 108 -28.25 5.79 4.49
C THR A 108 -27.06 6.53 5.08
N VAL A 109 -25.95 6.65 4.34
CA VAL A 109 -24.75 7.38 4.78
C VAL A 109 -25.06 8.86 5.02
N ASP A 110 -25.75 9.51 4.08
CA ASP A 110 -26.09 10.93 4.19
C ASP A 110 -27.05 11.19 5.36
N VAL A 111 -28.05 10.32 5.54
CA VAL A 111 -28.99 10.40 6.68
C VAL A 111 -28.28 10.15 8.01
N LEU A 112 -27.35 9.19 8.08
CA LEU A 112 -26.56 8.91 9.28
C LEU A 112 -25.76 10.15 9.71
N ILE A 113 -25.02 10.75 8.77
CA ILE A 113 -24.22 11.96 9.01
C ILE A 113 -25.13 13.12 9.47
N ALA A 114 -26.22 13.39 8.75
CA ALA A 114 -27.14 14.48 9.07
C ALA A 114 -27.84 14.29 10.43
N THR A 115 -28.13 13.04 10.81
CA THR A 115 -28.77 12.72 12.09
C THR A 115 -27.78 12.86 13.25
N LEU A 116 -26.54 12.41 13.08
CA LEU A 116 -25.48 12.58 14.07
C LEU A 116 -25.16 14.06 14.28
N ALA A 117 -25.01 14.83 13.19
CA ALA A 117 -24.77 16.27 13.25
C ALA A 117 -25.88 17.00 14.02
N ARG A 118 -27.16 16.70 13.74
CA ARG A 118 -28.30 17.30 14.46
C ARG A 118 -28.38 16.89 15.93
N LYS A 119 -28.17 15.60 16.23
CA LYS A 119 -28.24 15.08 17.60
C LYS A 119 -27.14 15.66 18.48
N LEU A 120 -25.99 15.97 17.89
CA LEU A 120 -24.79 16.42 18.58
C LEU A 120 -24.54 17.94 18.45
N ALA A 121 -25.40 18.67 17.73
CA ALA A 121 -25.34 20.12 17.58
C ALA A 121 -25.29 20.88 18.91
N ARG A 122 -25.90 20.34 19.98
CA ARG A 122 -25.86 20.93 21.34
C ARG A 122 -24.57 20.62 22.12
N ARG A 123 -23.71 19.75 21.60
CA ARG A 123 -22.47 19.28 22.23
C ARG A 123 -21.33 19.39 21.21
N GLU A 124 -21.14 20.61 20.70
CA GLU A 124 -20.20 20.97 19.62
C GLU A 124 -18.80 20.35 19.81
N LYS A 125 -18.28 20.35 21.05
CA LYS A 125 -16.97 19.76 21.40
C LYS A 125 -16.87 18.25 21.15
N LEU A 126 -17.98 17.52 21.21
CA LEU A 126 -18.04 16.08 20.95
C LEU A 126 -18.31 15.77 19.47
N LEU A 127 -18.69 16.77 18.66
CA LEU A 127 -19.12 16.57 17.28
C LEU A 127 -17.99 16.06 16.39
N ILE A 128 -16.82 16.69 16.45
CA ILE A 128 -15.65 16.32 15.66
C ILE A 128 -15.19 14.87 15.93
N PRO A 129 -14.92 14.45 17.19
CA PRO A 129 -14.43 13.09 17.43
C PRO A 129 -15.47 12.00 17.11
N ILE A 130 -16.77 12.27 17.30
CA ILE A 130 -17.82 11.29 16.99
C ILE A 130 -18.02 11.14 15.47
N VAL A 131 -17.99 12.24 14.72
CA VAL A 131 -18.09 12.17 13.25
C VAL A 131 -16.83 11.56 12.63
N MET A 132 -15.66 11.72 13.25
CA MET A 132 -14.42 11.08 12.76
C MET A 132 -14.34 9.58 13.09
N LEU A 133 -15.08 9.12 14.11
CA LEU A 133 -15.16 7.71 14.51
C LEU A 133 -16.12 6.90 13.61
N VAL A 134 -17.13 7.57 13.05
CA VAL A 134 -18.19 6.98 12.22
C VAL A 134 -17.76 6.96 10.74
#